data_AF-A0A4R1PHY9-F1
#
_entry.id   AF-A0A4R1PHY9-F1
#
_cell.length_a   1.000
_cell.length_b   1.000
_cell.length_c   1.000
_cell.angle_alpha   90.00
_cell.angle_beta   90.00
_cell.angle_gamma   90.00
#
_symmetry.space_group_name_H-M   'P 1'
#
loop_
_entity.id
_entity.type
_entity.pdbx_description
1 polymer ?
#
loop_
_entity_poly.entity_id
_entity_poly.type
_entity_poly.pdbx_seq_one_letter_code
_entity_poly.pdbx_strand_id
1 'polypeptide(L)'
;MVRLFHDEKAVREAAFAALRNAVEQGVLELAGQYFFNTHRHFADFAEFERRIIGVTHTLHRLSPELLQTVRERFEGFIGPEGARFVIPMRVDLLRCPG
;
A
#
# COMPACT_ATOMS: atom_id res chain seq x y z
N MET A 1 1.33 8.13 5.04
CA MET A 1 1.10 9.06 3.92
C MET A 1 0.03 8.53 2.96
N VAL A 2 0.19 7.32 2.39
CA VAL A 2 -0.77 6.74 1.44
C VAL A 2 -2.21 6.62 1.98
N ARG A 3 -2.39 6.29 3.27
CA ARG A 3 -3.70 6.29 3.95
C ARG A 3 -4.48 7.62 3.88
N LEU A 4 -3.82 8.75 3.59
CA LEU A 4 -4.49 10.06 3.52
C LEU A 4 -5.34 10.23 2.26
N PHE A 5 -5.02 9.49 1.20
CA PHE A 5 -5.68 9.59 -0.09
C PHE A 5 -6.18 8.26 -0.63
N HIS A 6 -5.89 7.18 0.08
CA HIS A 6 -6.28 5.82 -0.28
C HIS A 6 -6.63 5.05 1.00
N ASP A 7 -7.79 5.37 1.57
CA ASP A 7 -8.32 4.65 2.73
C ASP A 7 -9.12 3.43 2.26
N GLU A 8 -8.41 2.44 1.71
CA GLU A 8 -9.00 1.14 1.35
C GLU A 8 -9.18 0.21 2.55
N LYS A 9 -9.16 0.72 3.78
CA LYS A 9 -9.19 -0.13 4.98
C LYS A 9 -10.36 -1.11 4.95
N ALA A 10 -11.57 -0.64 4.64
CA ALA A 10 -12.76 -1.48 4.57
C ALA A 10 -12.67 -2.55 3.48
N VAL A 11 -12.14 -2.20 2.30
CA VAL A 11 -11.94 -3.14 1.18
C VAL A 11 -10.91 -4.22 1.57
N ARG A 12 -9.84 -3.82 2.25
CA ARG A 12 -8.79 -4.74 2.70
C ARG A 12 -9.28 -5.67 3.79
N GLU A 13 -10.06 -5.17 4.74
CA GLU A 13 -10.68 -5.99 5.78
C GLU A 13 -11.67 -7.00 5.17
N ALA A 14 -12.51 -6.56 4.22
CA ALA A 14 -13.44 -7.44 3.52
C ALA A 14 -12.71 -8.53 2.72
N ALA A 15 -11.66 -8.17 1.98
CA ALA A 15 -10.83 -9.13 1.25
C ALA A 15 -10.17 -10.15 2.19
N PHE A 16 -9.64 -9.69 3.33
CA PHE A 16 -9.02 -10.57 4.33
C PHE A 16 -10.05 -11.52 4.97
N ALA A 17 -11.25 -11.03 5.29
CA ALA A 17 -12.33 -11.86 5.81
C ALA A 17 -12.76 -12.94 4.80
N ALA A 18 -12.85 -12.59 3.51
CA ALA A 18 -13.17 -13.55 2.45
C ALA A 18 -12.08 -14.64 2.32
N LEU A 19 -10.80 -14.27 2.37
CA LEU A 19 -9.69 -15.23 2.38
C LEU A 19 -9.75 -16.17 3.58
N ARG A 20 -10.02 -15.63 4.78
CA ARG A 20 -10.17 -16.45 5.99
C ARG A 20 -11.30 -17.46 5.85
N ASN A 21 -12.46 -17.03 5.37
CA ASN A 21 -13.60 -17.93 5.16
C ASN A 21 -13.25 -19.04 4.16
N ALA A 22 -12.53 -18.73 3.07
CA ALA A 22 -12.11 -19.73 2.09
C ALA A 22 -11.15 -20.77 2.69
N VAL A 23 -10.29 -20.35 3.62
CA VAL A 23 -9.40 -21.27 4.36
C VAL A 23 -10.17 -22.10 5.38
N GLU A 24 -11.07 -21.49 6.14
CA GLU A 24 -11.92 -22.19 7.12
C GLU A 24 -12.85 -23.23 6.46
N GLN A 25 -13.30 -22.95 5.23
CA GLN A 25 -14.11 -23.88 4.43
C GLN A 25 -13.28 -24.95 3.70
N GLY A 26 -11.94 -24.91 3.77
CA GLY A 26 -11.06 -25.85 3.07
C GLY A 26 -11.03 -25.69 1.54
N VAL A 27 -11.57 -24.59 1.01
CA VAL A 27 -11.49 -24.26 -0.44
C VAL A 27 -10.07 -23.85 -0.82
N LEU A 28 -9.36 -23.21 0.12
CA LEU A 28 -7.95 -22.85 0.00
C LEU A 28 -7.20 -23.34 1.25
N GLU A 29 -5.95 -23.73 1.07
CA GLU A 29 -5.03 -24.07 2.15
C GLU A 29 -4.04 -22.91 2.35
N LEU A 30 -3.84 -22.49 3.60
CA LEU A 30 -2.78 -21.55 3.95
C LEU A 30 -1.44 -22.29 4.02
N ALA A 31 -0.68 -22.22 2.93
CA ALA A 31 0.61 -22.91 2.80
C ALA A 31 1.78 -22.14 3.46
N GLY A 32 1.61 -20.85 3.76
CA GLY A 32 2.63 -20.09 4.47
C GLY A 32 2.29 -18.61 4.64
N GLN A 33 2.99 -17.96 5.55
CA GLN A 33 2.88 -16.52 5.79
C GLN A 33 4.27 -15.90 5.79
N TYR A 34 4.44 -14.85 5.00
CA TYR A 34 5.71 -14.18 4.81
C TYR A 34 5.60 -12.72 5.21
N PHE A 35 6.57 -12.29 6.01
CA PHE A 35 6.69 -10.92 6.47
C PHE A 35 8.05 -10.40 6.04
N PHE A 36 8.07 -9.33 5.26
CA PHE A 36 9.32 -8.72 4.80
C PHE A 36 9.14 -7.23 4.58
N ASN A 37 10.25 -6.51 4.66
CA ASN A 37 10.27 -5.07 4.43
C ASN A 37 10.68 -4.80 2.99
N THR A 38 9.90 -3.98 2.30
CA THR A 38 10.30 -3.42 1.00
C THR A 38 10.78 -1.99 1.20
N HIS A 39 11.75 -1.59 0.40
CA HIS A 39 12.27 -0.23 0.41
C HIS A 39 11.77 0.48 -0.83
N ARG A 40 11.27 1.70 -0.66
CA ARG A 40 11.02 2.62 -1.77
C ARG A 40 11.86 3.86 -1.58
N HIS A 41 12.50 4.25 -2.67
CA HIS A 41 13.24 5.48 -2.78
C HIS A 41 12.55 6.38 -3.80
N PHE A 42 12.55 7.68 -3.51
CA PHE A 42 12.08 8.73 -4.39
C PHE A 42 13.11 9.87 -4.35
N ALA A 43 13.52 10.34 -5.53
CA ALA A 43 14.43 11.45 -5.66
C ALA A 43 13.78 12.76 -5.18
N ASP A 44 12.52 12.99 -5.56
CA ASP A 44 11.77 14.20 -5.25
C ASP A 44 10.26 13.93 -5.13
N PHE A 45 9.50 14.97 -4.77
CA PHE A 45 8.06 14.88 -4.65
C PHE A 45 7.36 14.62 -5.99
N ALA A 46 7.89 15.11 -7.10
CA ALA A 46 7.29 14.91 -8.41
C ALA A 46 7.37 13.44 -8.85
N GLU A 47 8.47 12.74 -8.52
CA GLU A 47 8.59 11.30 -8.71
C GLU A 47 7.59 10.53 -7.84
N PHE A 48 7.45 10.93 -6.57
CA PHE A 48 6.47 10.35 -5.66
C PHE A 48 5.04 10.53 -6.19
N GLU A 49 4.66 11.74 -6.60
CA GLU A 49 3.34 12.04 -7.16
C GLU A 49 3.07 11.17 -8.40
N ARG A 50 3.98 11.13 -9.38
CA ARG A 50 3.79 10.31 -10.59
C ARG A 50 3.64 8.82 -10.27
N ARG A 51 4.48 8.27 -9.37
CA ARG A 51 4.57 6.82 -9.10
C ARG A 51 3.63 6.30 -8.03
N ILE A 52 3.00 7.17 -7.25
CA ILE A 52 2.11 6.75 -6.16
C ILE A 52 0.71 7.34 -6.33
N ILE A 53 0.59 8.61 -6.74
CA ILE A 53 -0.69 9.28 -6.95
C ILE A 53 -1.19 9.05 -8.39
N GLY A 54 -0.30 9.12 -9.37
CA GLY A 54 -0.64 9.00 -10.80
C GLY A 54 -0.99 7.59 -11.28
N VAL A 55 -0.61 6.53 -10.56
CA VAL A 55 -0.81 5.12 -10.96
C VAL A 55 -1.98 4.42 -10.26
N THR A 56 -2.58 5.04 -9.25
CA THR A 56 -3.86 4.57 -8.72
C THR A 56 -4.93 4.83 -9.79
N HIS A 57 -5.34 3.77 -10.51
CA HIS A 57 -6.43 3.78 -11.51
C HIS A 57 -7.78 4.25 -10.94
N THR A 58 -7.89 4.39 -9.62
CA THR A 58 -8.98 5.07 -8.95
C THR A 58 -8.87 6.57 -9.22
N LEU A 59 -9.89 7.15 -9.86
CA LEU A 59 -10.10 8.60 -10.06
C LEU A 59 -10.18 9.35 -8.71
N HIS A 60 -9.11 9.35 -7.93
CA HIS A 60 -8.93 10.25 -6.80
C HIS A 60 -8.39 11.55 -7.37
N ARG A 61 -9.30 12.44 -7.76
CA ARG A 61 -8.98 13.87 -7.80
C ARG A 61 -8.72 14.28 -6.36
N LEU A 62 -7.47 14.12 -5.92
CA LEU A 62 -6.96 14.74 -4.72
C LEU A 62 -7.27 16.23 -4.81
N SER A 63 -7.92 16.79 -3.80
CA SER A 63 -8.11 18.24 -3.76
C SER A 63 -6.73 18.91 -3.65
N PRO A 64 -6.55 20.11 -4.20
CA PRO A 64 -5.27 20.83 -4.13
C PRO A 64 -4.74 20.97 -2.70
N GLU A 65 -5.63 21.11 -1.72
CA GLU A 65 -5.30 21.23 -0.29
C GLU A 65 -4.74 19.92 0.27
N LEU A 66 -5.31 18.78 -0.14
CA LEU A 66 -4.83 17.46 0.26
C LEU A 66 -3.49 17.14 -0.41
N LEU A 67 -3.29 17.55 -1.66
CA LEU A 67 -2.00 17.43 -2.34
C LEU A 67 -0.91 18.24 -1.62
N GLN A 68 -1.22 19.49 -1.23
CA GLN A 68 -0.31 20.33 -0.47
C GLN A 68 0.06 19.72 0.89
N THR A 69 -0.93 19.18 1.61
CA THR A 69 -0.69 18.46 2.88
C THR A 69 0.21 17.23 2.69
N VAL A 70 0.02 16.48 1.61
CA VAL A 70 0.85 15.31 1.28
C VAL A 70 2.27 15.75 0.94
N ARG A 71 2.43 16.86 0.20
CA ARG A 71 3.72 17.45 -0.14
C ARG A 71 4.52 17.87 1.08
N GLU A 72 3.93 18.66 1.97
CA GLU A 72 4.59 19.13 3.20
C GLU A 72 5.08 17.96 4.06
N ARG A 73 4.24 16.92 4.19
CA ARG A 73 4.63 15.69 4.89
C ARG A 73 5.76 14.97 4.17
N PHE A 74 5.80 14.95 2.84
CA PHE A 74 6.84 14.28 2.07
C PHE A 74 8.18 15.01 2.15
N GLU A 75 8.15 16.35 2.06
CA GLU A 75 9.33 17.19 2.21
C GLU A 75 9.98 17.00 3.59
N GLY A 76 9.19 16.75 4.64
CA GLY A 76 9.70 16.36 5.96
C GLY A 76 10.45 15.03 6.02
N PHE A 77 10.35 14.17 4.99
CA PHE A 77 11.08 12.90 4.88
C PHE A 77 12.23 12.95 3.85
N ILE A 78 12.40 14.07 3.12
CA ILE A 78 13.52 14.24 2.19
C ILE A 78 14.82 14.44 2.99
N GLY A 79 15.83 13.61 2.68
CA GLY A 79 17.21 13.81 3.08
C GLY A 79 18.09 14.21 1.87
N PRO A 80 19.41 14.34 2.07
CA PRO A 80 20.35 14.70 0.99
C PRO A 80 20.39 13.70 -0.17
N GLU A 81 19.92 12.47 0.04
CA GLU A 81 19.82 11.43 -0.99
C GLU A 81 18.36 11.17 -1.43
N GLY A 82 17.43 12.09 -1.16
CA GLY A 82 16.00 11.93 -1.40
C GLY A 82 15.25 11.28 -0.24
N ALA A 83 14.00 10.84 -0.48
CA ALA A 83 13.15 10.24 0.53
C ALA A 83 13.21 8.70 0.47
N ARG A 84 13.40 8.06 1.62
CA ARG A 84 13.42 6.60 1.76
C ARG A 84 12.31 6.14 2.67
N PHE A 85 11.51 5.19 2.20
CA PHE A 85 10.41 4.62 2.94
C PHE A 85 10.59 3.11 3.06
N VAL A 86 10.38 2.61 4.28
CA VAL A 86 10.26 1.18 4.54
C VAL A 86 8.78 0.83 4.60
N ILE A 87 8.36 -0.12 3.77
CA ILE A 87 6.98 -0.60 3.71
C ILE A 87 6.99 -2.05 4.20
N PRO A 88 6.45 -2.31 5.41
CA PRO A 88 6.28 -3.67 5.88
C PRO A 88 5.21 -4.36 5.04
N MET A 89 5.56 -5.53 4.50
CA MET A 89 4.69 -6.37 3.69
C MET A 89 4.31 -7.62 4.48
N ARG A 90 3.06 -8.04 4.33
CA ARG A 90 2.57 -9.36 4.71
C ARG A 90 2.01 -10.04 3.46
N VAL A 91 2.42 -11.28 3.21
CA VAL A 91 1.93 -12.11 2.11
C VAL A 91 1.49 -13.45 2.70
N ASP A 92 0.23 -13.80 2.47
CA ASP A 92 -0.31 -15.12 2.77
C ASP A 92 -0.25 -15.96 1.48
N LEU A 93 0.51 -17.06 1.49
CA LEU A 93 0.61 -18.00 0.37
C LEU A 93 -0.50 -19.03 0.48
N LEU A 94 -1.41 -19.04 -0.50
CA LEU A 94 -2.55 -19.94 -0.54
C LEU A 94 -2.38 -20.97 -1.65
N ARG A 95 -2.86 -22.20 -1.42
CA ARG A 95 -2.89 -23.28 -2.39
C ARG A 95 -4.32 -23.81 -2.53
N CYS A 96 -4.71 -24.21 -3.74
CA CYS A 96 -5.93 -24.99 -3.90
C CYS A 96 -5.63 -26.44 -3.47
N PRO A 97 -6.47 -27.06 -2.63
CA PRO A 97 -6.35 -28.48 -2.35
C PRO A 97 -6.56 -29.27 -3.66
N GLY A 98 -5.74 -30.31 -3.86
CA GLY A 98 -5.84 -31.25 -4.97
C GLY A 98 -6.75 -32.43 -4.69
#